data_AF-A0A521A8E7-F1
#
_entry.id   AF-A0A521A8E7-F1
#
_cell.length_a   1.000
_cell.length_b   1.000
_cell.length_c   1.000
_cell.angle_alpha   90.00
_cell.angle_beta   90.00
_cell.angle_gamma   90.00
#
_symmetry.space_group_name_H-M   'P 1'
#
loop_
_entity.id
_entity.type
_entity.pdbx_description
1 polymer ?
#
loop_
_entity_poly.entity_id
_entity_poly.type
_entity_poly.pdbx_seq_one_letter_code
_entity_poly.pdbx_strand_id
1 'polypeptide(L)'
;MKKIIAFVSLTFFTISLCTAQLSVNDYKYVIVEKQFHFQNEPDEYNLNQLVKHLFRKYGFKVIIEGEQLPSDLKSNYCLALTSEVTAKGALRTKAIVFLRDCDNNVVFTSNEGLTKEKDFARAYDLAIRNAFNSFSILNYKYVPNERITSQGKAEEETKAVEEAKQEIQDLKAKIEVLEESKKTEIKAAPKIEKQEISVEVKEEKPTKPTISDIKEEVAEAIYFKAVANKNGFNLINSQSGITDFVIIKSELDDLFLVKNQGGVLYKKADTWLREYIKDDKTVVETLDIRF
;
A
#
# COMPACT_ATOMS: atom_id res chain seq x y z
N MET A 1 -63.41 -18.99 10.03
CA MET A 1 -62.17 -19.71 9.71
C MET A 1 -61.49 -19.24 8.42
N LYS A 2 -62.19 -19.04 7.29
CA LYS A 2 -61.62 -18.48 6.04
C LYS A 2 -60.93 -17.10 6.18
N LYS A 3 -61.47 -16.21 7.02
CA LYS A 3 -60.89 -14.86 7.26
C LYS A 3 -59.60 -14.87 8.09
N ILE A 4 -59.38 -15.91 8.89
CA ILE A 4 -58.16 -16.07 9.70
C ILE A 4 -57.02 -16.64 8.83
N ILE A 5 -57.34 -17.56 7.91
CA ILE A 5 -56.38 -18.12 6.95
C ILE A 5 -55.85 -17.05 5.99
N ALA A 6 -56.69 -16.10 5.56
CA ALA A 6 -56.27 -14.97 4.72
C ALA A 6 -55.34 -13.98 5.44
N PHE A 7 -55.49 -13.82 6.76
CA PHE A 7 -54.64 -12.91 7.54
C PHE A 7 -53.27 -13.51 7.84
N VAL A 8 -53.19 -14.82 8.08
CA VAL A 8 -51.93 -15.55 8.31
C VAL A 8 -51.09 -15.68 7.03
N SER A 9 -51.74 -15.77 5.86
CA SER A 9 -51.05 -15.77 4.56
C SER A 9 -50.45 -14.41 4.18
N LEU A 10 -50.98 -13.29 4.70
CA LEU A 10 -50.50 -11.95 4.39
C LEU A 10 -49.27 -11.56 5.25
N THR A 11 -49.15 -12.11 6.46
CA THR A 11 -48.00 -11.89 7.34
C THR A 11 -46.74 -12.66 6.91
N PHE A 12 -46.88 -13.80 6.22
CA PHE A 12 -45.76 -14.64 5.79
C PHE A 12 -44.96 -14.06 4.59
N PHE A 13 -45.50 -13.06 3.89
CA PHE A 13 -44.83 -12.46 2.72
C PHE A 13 -43.88 -11.30 3.10
N THR A 14 -43.84 -10.89 4.36
CA THR A 14 -43.06 -9.70 4.80
C THR A 14 -41.69 -10.04 5.41
N ILE A 15 -41.31 -11.32 5.47
CA ILE A 15 -40.04 -11.76 6.09
C ILE A 15 -38.93 -11.98 5.04
N SER A 16 -39.15 -11.69 3.75
CA SER A 16 -38.11 -11.87 2.74
C SER A 16 -37.06 -10.76 2.74
N LEU A 17 -35.93 -11.11 3.36
CA LEU A 17 -34.55 -10.70 3.05
C LEU A 17 -34.18 -9.22 3.27
N CYS A 18 -33.82 -8.89 4.51
CA CYS A 18 -32.77 -7.91 4.77
C CYS A 18 -31.41 -8.51 4.34
N THR A 19 -31.10 -8.54 3.05
CA THR A 19 -29.70 -8.68 2.63
C THR A 19 -29.02 -7.36 2.94
N ALA A 20 -27.90 -7.42 3.67
CA ALA A 20 -26.99 -6.27 3.72
C ALA A 20 -26.51 -6.04 2.29
N GLN A 21 -27.09 -5.04 1.60
CA GLN A 21 -26.73 -4.73 0.23
C GLN A 21 -25.29 -4.21 0.22
N LEU A 22 -24.40 -4.94 -0.45
CA LEU A 22 -23.03 -4.51 -0.72
C LEU A 22 -23.09 -3.19 -1.50
N SER A 23 -22.51 -2.15 -0.91
CA SER A 23 -22.50 -0.82 -1.49
C SER A 23 -21.16 -0.55 -2.15
N VAL A 24 -21.18 0.10 -3.32
CA VAL A 24 -19.97 0.56 -4.01
C VAL A 24 -19.13 1.49 -3.12
N ASN A 25 -19.77 2.21 -2.20
CA ASN A 25 -19.13 3.15 -1.28
C ASN A 25 -18.24 2.47 -0.23
N ASP A 26 -18.40 1.16 -0.01
CA ASP A 26 -17.66 0.42 1.01
C ASP A 26 -16.21 0.14 0.59
N TYR A 27 -15.91 0.33 -0.69
CA TYR A 27 -14.62 0.03 -1.29
C TYR A 27 -13.84 1.31 -1.55
N LYS A 28 -12.56 1.30 -1.19
CA LYS A 28 -11.68 2.47 -1.24
C LYS A 28 -11.05 2.67 -2.61
N TYR A 29 -10.80 1.56 -3.32
CA TYR A 29 -10.08 1.54 -4.58
C TYR A 29 -10.89 0.87 -5.69
N VAL A 30 -10.53 1.17 -6.93
CA VAL A 30 -10.96 0.43 -8.11
C VAL A 30 -9.71 0.00 -8.89
N ILE A 31 -9.59 -1.30 -9.16
CA ILE A 31 -8.54 -1.87 -9.99
C ILE A 31 -9.10 -2.05 -11.40
N VAL A 32 -8.49 -1.40 -12.38
CA VAL A 32 -8.86 -1.56 -13.79
C VAL A 32 -7.94 -2.59 -14.41
N GLU A 33 -8.50 -3.58 -15.09
CA GLU A 33 -7.74 -4.60 -15.83
C GLU A 33 -6.70 -3.95 -16.73
N LYS A 34 -5.54 -4.60 -16.90
CA LYS A 34 -4.49 -4.11 -17.79
C LYS A 34 -4.87 -4.26 -19.28
N GLN A 35 -5.69 -5.25 -19.56
CA GLN A 35 -6.23 -5.56 -20.89
C GLN A 35 -7.61 -6.16 -20.72
N PHE A 36 -8.61 -5.61 -21.41
CA PHE A 36 -9.96 -6.14 -21.43
C PHE A 36 -10.06 -7.35 -22.36
N HIS A 37 -10.98 -8.26 -22.09
CA HIS A 37 -11.18 -9.49 -22.86
C HIS A 37 -11.41 -9.31 -24.37
N PHE A 38 -11.89 -8.13 -24.80
CA PHE A 38 -12.16 -7.83 -26.21
C PHE A 38 -11.01 -7.11 -26.92
N GLN A 39 -9.94 -6.76 -26.20
CA GLN A 39 -8.74 -6.14 -26.78
C GLN A 39 -7.74 -7.21 -27.21
N ASN A 40 -7.04 -6.94 -28.30
CA ASN A 40 -5.95 -7.78 -28.79
C ASN A 40 -4.65 -7.49 -28.04
N GLU A 41 -4.42 -6.24 -27.65
CA GLU A 41 -3.23 -5.78 -26.93
C GLU A 41 -3.61 -4.96 -25.68
N PRO A 42 -2.72 -4.91 -24.66
CA PRO A 42 -2.94 -4.07 -23.48
C PRO A 42 -3.15 -2.60 -23.86
N ASP A 43 -4.19 -1.99 -23.30
CA ASP A 43 -4.54 -0.59 -23.56
C ASP A 43 -4.75 -0.25 -25.05
N GLU A 44 -5.18 -1.23 -25.86
CA GLU A 44 -5.59 -0.99 -27.25
C GLU A 44 -6.65 0.13 -27.31
N TYR A 45 -6.43 1.11 -28.20
CA TYR A 45 -7.19 2.37 -28.32
C TYR A 45 -7.17 3.28 -27.07
N ASN A 46 -6.26 3.06 -26.13
CA ASN A 46 -6.17 3.76 -24.83
C ASN A 46 -7.41 3.57 -23.93
N LEU A 47 -8.12 2.44 -24.06
CA LEU A 47 -9.38 2.22 -23.35
C LEU A 47 -9.18 2.04 -21.85
N ASN A 48 -8.07 1.45 -21.40
CA ASN A 48 -7.83 1.18 -19.98
C ASN A 48 -7.51 2.50 -19.27
N GLN A 49 -6.72 3.37 -19.92
CA GLN A 49 -6.50 4.74 -19.45
C GLN A 49 -7.78 5.58 -19.47
N LEU A 50 -8.62 5.42 -20.49
CA LEU A 50 -9.94 6.05 -20.54
C LEU A 50 -10.79 5.67 -19.33
N VAL A 51 -10.92 4.36 -19.05
CA VAL A 51 -11.68 3.84 -17.93
C VAL A 51 -11.13 4.36 -16.60
N LYS A 52 -9.80 4.34 -16.42
CA LYS A 52 -9.12 4.94 -15.27
C LYS A 52 -9.47 6.42 -15.09
N HIS A 53 -9.43 7.19 -16.17
CA HIS A 53 -9.77 8.61 -16.15
C HIS A 53 -11.25 8.83 -15.79
N LEU A 54 -12.16 8.04 -16.34
CA LEU A 54 -13.60 8.15 -16.08
C LEU A 54 -13.94 7.83 -14.62
N PHE A 55 -13.37 6.78 -14.03
CA PHE A 55 -13.56 6.51 -12.60
C PHE A 55 -13.01 7.62 -11.71
N ARG A 56 -11.82 8.17 -12.03
CA ARG A 56 -11.24 9.31 -11.29
C ARG A 56 -12.17 10.52 -11.34
N LYS A 57 -12.80 10.79 -12.48
CA LYS A 57 -13.80 11.86 -12.64
C LYS A 57 -14.98 11.69 -11.67
N TYR A 58 -15.34 10.47 -11.30
CA TYR A 58 -16.40 10.16 -10.34
C TYR A 58 -15.91 10.00 -8.88
N GLY A 59 -14.65 10.33 -8.60
CA GLY A 59 -14.12 10.38 -7.22
C GLY A 59 -13.46 9.10 -6.73
N PHE A 60 -13.37 8.06 -7.55
CA PHE A 60 -12.70 6.80 -7.19
C PHE A 60 -11.17 6.94 -7.18
N LYS A 61 -10.51 6.20 -6.28
CA LYS A 61 -9.05 6.01 -6.33
C LYS A 61 -8.76 4.79 -7.20
N VAL A 62 -8.19 5.05 -8.38
CA VAL A 62 -8.09 4.04 -9.44
C VAL A 62 -6.65 3.68 -9.74
N ILE A 63 -6.40 2.39 -9.84
CA ILE A 63 -5.11 1.78 -10.12
C ILE A 63 -5.29 0.84 -11.31
N ILE A 64 -4.36 0.84 -12.27
CA ILE A 64 -4.36 -0.18 -13.32
C ILE A 64 -3.63 -1.41 -12.80
N GLU A 65 -4.13 -2.59 -13.14
CA GLU A 65 -3.49 -3.85 -12.83
C GLU A 65 -2.02 -3.88 -13.28
N GLY A 66 -1.13 -4.26 -12.37
CA GLY A 66 0.33 -4.24 -12.58
C GLY A 66 1.01 -2.90 -12.22
N GLU A 67 0.27 -1.85 -11.87
CA GLU A 67 0.84 -0.67 -11.22
C GLU A 67 1.17 -0.96 -9.74
N GLN A 68 2.01 -0.10 -9.14
CA GLN A 68 2.34 -0.23 -7.73
C GLN A 68 1.11 -0.01 -6.84
N LEU A 69 0.72 -1.05 -6.11
CA LEU A 69 -0.37 -0.97 -5.14
C LEU A 69 0.07 -0.20 -3.87
N PRO A 70 -0.79 0.64 -3.29
CA PRO A 70 -0.54 1.27 -2.00
C PRO A 70 -0.47 0.22 -0.89
N SER A 71 0.21 0.54 0.22
CA SER A 71 0.50 -0.42 1.29
C SER A 71 -0.75 -1.06 1.90
N ASP A 72 -1.83 -0.30 2.04
CA ASP A 72 -3.11 -0.79 2.58
C ASP A 72 -3.78 -1.81 1.64
N LEU A 73 -3.75 -1.57 0.33
CA LEU A 73 -4.30 -2.49 -0.66
C LEU A 73 -3.44 -3.74 -0.86
N LYS A 74 -2.12 -3.63 -0.63
CA LYS A 74 -1.22 -4.80 -0.59
C LYS A 74 -1.55 -5.73 0.57
N SER A 75 -1.82 -5.18 1.75
CA SER A 75 -2.19 -5.97 2.93
C SER A 75 -3.62 -6.50 2.85
N ASN A 76 -4.51 -5.79 2.16
CA ASN A 76 -5.91 -6.20 2.02
C ASN A 76 -6.45 -5.86 0.63
N TYR A 77 -6.41 -6.86 -0.27
CA TYR A 77 -6.86 -6.72 -1.65
C TYR A 77 -8.38 -6.45 -1.75
N CYS A 78 -9.18 -6.90 -0.78
CA CYS A 78 -10.63 -6.72 -0.74
C CYS A 78 -11.06 -5.25 -0.53
N LEU A 79 -10.13 -4.35 -0.21
CA LEU A 79 -10.39 -2.90 -0.19
C LEU A 79 -10.68 -2.33 -1.59
N ALA A 80 -10.37 -3.07 -2.66
CA ALA A 80 -10.63 -2.66 -4.03
C ALA A 80 -11.79 -3.42 -4.67
N LEU A 81 -12.48 -2.73 -5.58
CA LEU A 81 -13.33 -3.36 -6.59
C LEU A 81 -12.54 -3.59 -7.88
N THR A 82 -12.72 -4.73 -8.51
CA THR A 82 -12.20 -4.98 -9.85
C THR A 82 -13.19 -4.45 -10.89
N SER A 83 -12.70 -3.65 -11.83
CA SER A 83 -13.46 -3.12 -12.96
C SER A 83 -13.25 -3.98 -14.19
N GLU A 84 -14.29 -4.70 -14.57
CA GLU A 84 -14.38 -5.47 -15.82
C GLU A 84 -15.18 -4.68 -16.85
N VAL A 85 -14.72 -4.66 -18.10
CA VAL A 85 -15.46 -4.06 -19.22
C VAL A 85 -15.75 -5.12 -20.27
N THR A 86 -17.03 -5.34 -20.55
CA THR A 86 -17.47 -6.18 -21.68
C THR A 86 -17.92 -5.30 -22.82
N ALA A 87 -17.37 -5.50 -24.01
CA ALA A 87 -17.83 -4.84 -25.23
C ALA A 87 -18.18 -5.86 -26.33
N LYS A 88 -19.26 -5.60 -27.07
CA LYS A 88 -19.71 -6.40 -28.20
C LYS A 88 -20.16 -5.48 -29.33
N GLY A 89 -19.80 -5.82 -30.58
CA GLY A 89 -20.15 -5.03 -31.76
C GLY A 89 -20.58 -5.92 -32.92
N ALA A 90 -21.86 -5.87 -33.28
CA ALA A 90 -22.36 -6.48 -34.53
C ALA A 90 -22.97 -5.40 -35.43
N LEU A 91 -24.11 -4.82 -35.02
CA LEU A 91 -24.74 -3.69 -35.72
C LEU A 91 -24.45 -2.34 -35.06
N ARG A 92 -24.38 -2.35 -33.72
CA ARG A 92 -24.04 -1.25 -32.83
C ARG A 92 -23.04 -1.76 -31.82
N THR A 93 -22.09 -0.92 -31.44
CA THR A 93 -21.16 -1.24 -30.36
C THR A 93 -21.85 -0.99 -29.04
N LYS A 94 -21.77 -1.98 -28.15
CA LYS A 94 -22.34 -1.99 -26.82
C LYS A 94 -21.23 -2.25 -25.82
N ALA A 95 -21.14 -1.43 -24.78
CA ALA A 95 -20.25 -1.63 -23.64
C ALA A 95 -21.05 -1.69 -22.33
N ILE A 96 -20.61 -2.54 -21.41
CA ILE A 96 -21.09 -2.63 -20.02
C ILE A 96 -19.87 -2.69 -19.11
N VAL A 97 -19.93 -1.92 -18.02
CA VAL A 97 -18.89 -1.88 -16.99
C VAL A 97 -19.43 -2.55 -15.73
N PHE A 98 -18.66 -3.49 -15.20
CA PHE A 98 -18.96 -4.20 -13.96
C PHE A 98 -17.94 -3.84 -12.90
N LEU A 99 -18.41 -3.67 -11.66
CA LEU A 99 -17.55 -3.64 -10.48
C LEU A 99 -17.77 -4.90 -9.68
N ARG A 100 -16.68 -5.64 -9.45
CA ARG A 100 -16.68 -6.89 -8.68
C ARG A 100 -15.90 -6.75 -7.40
N ASP A 101 -16.31 -7.46 -6.36
CA ASP A 101 -15.51 -7.60 -5.15
C ASP A 101 -14.37 -8.62 -5.33
N CYS A 102 -13.58 -8.84 -4.27
CA CYS A 102 -12.49 -9.81 -4.27
C CYS A 102 -12.96 -11.27 -4.41
N ASP A 103 -14.23 -11.54 -4.09
CA ASP A 103 -14.88 -12.84 -4.25
C ASP A 103 -15.52 -13.01 -5.64
N ASN A 104 -15.31 -12.04 -6.54
CA ASN A 104 -15.87 -11.95 -7.90
C ASN A 104 -17.39 -11.71 -8.01
N ASN A 105 -18.05 -11.35 -6.91
CA ASN A 105 -19.47 -10.96 -6.92
C ASN A 105 -19.64 -9.59 -7.56
N VAL A 106 -20.69 -9.42 -8.37
CA VAL A 106 -21.00 -8.14 -9.00
C VAL A 106 -21.66 -7.21 -7.99
N VAL A 107 -20.93 -6.17 -7.57
CA VAL A 107 -21.42 -5.12 -6.66
C VAL A 107 -22.16 -4.03 -7.43
N PHE A 108 -21.73 -3.74 -8.66
CA PHE A 108 -22.40 -2.78 -9.53
C PHE A 108 -22.30 -3.14 -11.00
N THR A 109 -23.36 -2.83 -11.74
CA THR A 109 -23.42 -2.95 -13.20
C THR A 109 -23.89 -1.64 -13.78
N SER A 110 -23.16 -1.11 -14.75
CA SER A 110 -23.58 0.09 -15.47
C SER A 110 -24.76 -0.20 -16.40
N ASN A 111 -25.49 0.84 -16.78
CA ASN A 111 -26.35 0.77 -17.95
C ASN A 111 -25.52 0.50 -19.21
N GLU A 112 -26.20 0.02 -20.24
CA GLU A 112 -25.60 -0.30 -21.53
C GLU A 112 -25.23 0.98 -22.28
N GLY A 113 -23.94 1.15 -22.54
CA GLY A 113 -23.44 2.22 -23.39
C GLY A 113 -23.52 1.81 -24.86
N LEU A 114 -24.37 2.48 -25.64
CA LEU A 114 -24.62 2.14 -27.04
C LEU A 114 -24.11 3.23 -27.98
N THR A 115 -23.55 2.84 -29.12
CA THR A 115 -23.23 3.76 -30.23
C THR A 115 -23.43 3.10 -31.60
N LYS A 116 -23.71 3.92 -32.60
CA LYS A 116 -23.82 3.53 -34.02
C LYS A 116 -22.53 3.80 -34.82
N GLU A 117 -21.52 4.40 -34.17
CA GLU A 117 -20.21 4.64 -34.76
C GLU A 117 -19.62 3.35 -35.32
N LYS A 118 -18.93 3.46 -36.45
CA LYS A 118 -18.38 2.33 -37.21
C LYS A 118 -16.86 2.26 -37.09
N ASP A 119 -16.20 3.39 -36.84
CA ASP A 119 -14.80 3.40 -36.47
C ASP A 119 -14.61 2.69 -35.12
N PHE A 120 -13.86 1.59 -35.08
CA PHE A 120 -13.76 0.74 -33.89
C PHE A 120 -13.22 1.49 -32.66
N ALA A 121 -12.15 2.27 -32.84
CA ALA A 121 -11.53 3.04 -31.76
C ALA A 121 -12.53 4.02 -31.14
N ARG A 122 -13.20 4.84 -31.97
CA ARG A 122 -14.23 5.76 -31.49
C ARG A 122 -15.46 5.04 -30.95
N ALA A 123 -15.85 3.93 -31.56
CA ALA A 123 -17.03 3.18 -31.15
C ALA A 123 -16.86 2.62 -29.73
N TYR A 124 -15.69 2.07 -29.39
CA TYR A 124 -15.41 1.59 -28.04
C TYR A 124 -15.29 2.75 -27.04
N ASP A 125 -14.59 3.83 -27.37
CA ASP A 125 -14.50 5.03 -26.51
C ASP A 125 -15.89 5.58 -26.18
N LEU A 126 -16.73 5.81 -27.19
CA LEU A 126 -18.09 6.34 -27.02
C LEU A 126 -18.99 5.37 -26.25
N ALA A 127 -18.94 4.08 -26.56
CA ALA A 127 -19.74 3.07 -25.84
C ALA A 127 -19.37 3.06 -24.35
N ILE A 128 -18.08 3.06 -24.01
CA ILE A 128 -17.63 3.08 -22.61
C ILE A 128 -18.07 4.37 -21.93
N ARG A 129 -17.85 5.54 -22.53
CA ARG A 129 -18.31 6.84 -21.96
C ARG A 129 -19.81 6.85 -21.69
N ASN A 130 -20.61 6.32 -22.62
CA ASN A 130 -22.06 6.24 -22.46
C ASN A 130 -22.46 5.32 -21.30
N ALA A 131 -21.78 4.18 -21.13
CA ALA A 131 -22.00 3.29 -19.99
C ALA A 131 -21.67 4.00 -18.66
N PHE A 132 -20.59 4.80 -18.65
CA PHE A 132 -20.11 5.54 -17.49
C PHE A 132 -21.06 6.64 -16.99
N ASN A 133 -22.06 7.05 -17.77
CA ASN A 133 -23.09 7.98 -17.30
C ASN A 133 -23.85 7.43 -16.08
N SER A 134 -23.92 6.10 -15.93
CA SER A 134 -24.57 5.43 -14.79
C SER A 134 -23.88 5.71 -13.46
N PHE A 135 -22.57 5.98 -13.47
CA PHE A 135 -21.79 6.24 -12.26
C PHE A 135 -22.00 7.66 -11.71
N SER A 136 -22.52 8.58 -12.53
CA SER A 136 -22.87 9.93 -12.07
C SER A 136 -23.94 9.92 -10.98
N ILE A 137 -24.81 8.91 -10.99
CA ILE A 137 -25.94 8.75 -10.06
C ILE A 137 -25.47 8.20 -8.70
N LEU A 138 -24.33 7.51 -8.67
CA LEU A 138 -23.83 6.85 -7.45
C LEU A 138 -23.36 7.84 -6.38
N ASN A 139 -22.95 9.05 -6.77
CA ASN A 139 -22.38 10.07 -5.88
C ASN A 139 -21.38 9.47 -4.88
N TYR A 140 -20.40 8.74 -5.42
CA TYR A 140 -19.48 7.91 -4.65
C TYR A 140 -18.78 8.72 -3.55
N LYS A 141 -18.86 8.20 -2.33
CA LYS A 141 -18.12 8.67 -1.17
C LYS A 141 -17.72 7.47 -0.35
N TYR A 142 -16.42 7.27 -0.19
CA TYR A 142 -15.91 6.15 0.56
C TYR A 142 -16.38 6.17 2.02
N VAL A 143 -17.00 5.08 2.46
CA VAL A 143 -17.39 4.82 3.86
C VAL A 143 -16.69 3.53 4.29
N PRO A 144 -15.80 3.57 5.29
CA PRO A 144 -15.12 2.36 5.76
C PRO A 144 -16.13 1.31 6.24
N ASN A 145 -16.04 0.09 5.71
CA ASN A 145 -16.82 -1.06 6.16
C ASN A 145 -15.93 -1.99 6.99
N GLU A 146 -16.28 -2.17 8.27
CA GLU A 146 -15.51 -2.96 9.22
C GLU A 146 -15.27 -4.41 8.76
N ARG A 147 -16.22 -5.01 8.02
CA ARG A 147 -16.06 -6.37 7.48
C ARG A 147 -14.97 -6.44 6.42
N ILE A 148 -14.90 -5.45 5.54
CA ILE A 148 -13.90 -5.39 4.48
C ILE A 148 -12.54 -5.02 5.07
N THR A 149 -12.49 -4.09 6.03
CA THR A 149 -11.22 -3.63 6.61
C THR A 149 -10.58 -4.66 7.56
N SER A 150 -11.36 -5.53 8.19
CA SER A 150 -10.85 -6.50 9.18
C SER A 150 -10.28 -7.79 8.58
N GLN A 151 -10.60 -8.13 7.32
CA GLN A 151 -10.09 -9.33 6.66
C GLN A 151 -8.55 -9.34 6.55
N GLY A 152 -7.89 -8.18 6.50
CA GLY A 152 -6.43 -8.08 6.48
C GLY A 152 -5.72 -8.25 7.84
N LYS A 153 -6.44 -8.19 8.98
CA LYS A 153 -5.83 -8.29 10.32
C LYS A 153 -5.54 -9.71 10.78
N ALA A 154 -6.28 -10.70 10.27
CA ALA A 154 -6.09 -12.10 10.68
C ALA A 154 -4.76 -12.71 10.18
N GLU A 155 -4.20 -12.18 9.10
CA GLU A 155 -2.93 -12.67 8.52
C GLU A 155 -1.68 -12.05 9.17
N GLU A 156 -1.80 -10.87 9.78
CA GLU A 156 -0.68 -10.18 10.44
C GLU A 156 -0.40 -10.77 11.84
N GLU A 157 -1.43 -11.15 12.58
CA GLU A 157 -1.29 -11.84 13.88
C GLU A 157 -0.73 -13.25 13.72
N THR A 158 -1.01 -13.94 12.61
CA THR A 158 -0.50 -15.30 12.38
C THR A 158 0.98 -15.30 11.98
N LYS A 159 1.43 -14.34 11.16
CA LYS A 159 2.86 -14.21 10.83
C LYS A 159 3.70 -13.75 12.03
N ALA A 160 3.22 -12.78 12.80
CA ALA A 160 3.92 -12.31 14.01
C ALA A 160 4.01 -13.39 15.10
N VAL A 161 3.00 -14.27 15.22
CA VAL A 161 3.01 -15.40 16.16
C VAL A 161 3.90 -16.55 15.67
N GLU A 162 4.04 -16.77 14.36
CA GLU A 162 4.90 -17.81 13.80
C GLU A 162 6.39 -17.41 13.87
N GLU A 163 6.71 -16.15 13.59
CA GLU A 163 8.07 -15.58 13.71
C GLU A 163 8.54 -15.57 15.18
N ALA A 164 7.67 -15.18 16.12
CA ALA A 164 7.98 -15.22 17.55
C ALA A 164 8.16 -16.65 18.09
N LYS A 165 7.48 -17.65 17.53
CA LYS A 165 7.66 -19.06 17.91
C LYS A 165 8.98 -19.64 17.42
N GLN A 166 9.42 -19.27 16.22
CA GLN A 166 10.71 -19.70 15.66
C GLN A 166 11.88 -19.12 16.46
N GLU A 167 11.82 -17.84 16.82
CA GLU A 167 12.87 -17.19 17.62
C GLU A 167 13.00 -17.81 19.02
N ILE A 168 11.88 -18.20 19.64
CA ILE A 168 11.88 -18.92 20.93
C ILE A 168 12.45 -20.35 20.79
N GLN A 169 12.27 -21.02 19.65
CA GLN A 169 12.83 -22.35 19.40
C GLN A 169 14.35 -22.30 19.21
N ASP A 170 14.84 -21.32 18.46
CA ASP A 170 16.28 -21.15 18.20
C ASP A 170 17.04 -20.74 19.48
N LEU A 171 16.44 -19.93 20.34
CA LEU A 171 17.01 -19.56 21.64
C LEU A 171 17.09 -20.75 22.60
N LYS A 172 16.10 -21.66 22.58
CA LYS A 172 16.12 -22.87 23.42
C LYS A 172 17.21 -23.86 22.99
N ALA A 173 17.37 -24.10 21.69
CA ALA A 173 18.42 -24.98 21.16
C ALA A 173 19.83 -24.45 21.49
N LYS A 174 20.02 -23.12 21.49
CA LYS A 174 21.30 -22.49 21.82
C LYS A 174 21.67 -22.60 23.30
N ILE A 175 20.67 -22.59 24.19
CA ILE A 175 20.87 -22.78 25.64
C ILE A 175 21.27 -24.23 25.95
N GLU A 176 20.67 -25.21 25.29
CA GLU A 176 20.95 -26.64 25.51
C GLU A 176 22.39 -27.02 25.13
N VAL A 177 22.91 -26.46 24.02
CA VAL A 177 24.31 -26.62 23.60
C VAL A 177 25.30 -25.98 24.58
N LEU A 178 24.93 -24.84 25.20
CA LEU A 178 25.76 -24.15 26.18
C LEU A 178 25.82 -24.90 27.52
N GLU A 179 24.74 -25.56 27.94
CA GLU A 179 24.72 -26.36 29.17
C GLU A 179 25.54 -27.65 29.03
N GLU A 180 25.54 -28.29 27.85
CA GLU A 180 26.33 -29.49 27.61
C GLU A 180 27.84 -29.19 27.51
N SER A 181 28.21 -28.02 27.00
CA SER A 181 29.59 -27.54 26.99
C SER A 181 30.17 -27.31 28.39
N LYS A 182 29.35 -26.88 29.36
CA LYS A 182 29.77 -26.66 30.76
C LYS A 182 29.96 -27.94 31.56
N LYS A 183 29.36 -29.06 31.14
CA LYS A 183 29.43 -30.34 31.88
C LYS A 183 30.72 -31.12 31.62
N THR A 184 31.46 -30.76 30.57
CA THR A 184 32.65 -31.51 30.11
C THR A 184 33.96 -31.00 30.73
N GLU A 185 33.99 -29.81 31.34
CA GLU A 185 35.22 -29.23 31.92
C GLU A 185 35.50 -29.61 33.39
N ILE A 186 34.58 -30.27 34.11
CA ILE A 186 34.76 -30.63 35.53
C ILE A 186 35.30 -32.06 35.72
N LYS A 187 36.32 -32.50 34.97
CA LYS A 187 37.06 -33.75 35.25
C LYS A 187 38.53 -33.70 34.82
N ALA A 188 39.28 -32.67 35.21
CA ALA A 188 40.73 -32.76 35.23
C ALA A 188 41.32 -31.71 36.20
N ALA A 189 41.41 -32.08 37.48
CA ALA A 189 42.35 -31.43 38.39
C ALA A 189 43.65 -32.25 38.40
N PRO A 190 44.81 -31.57 38.38
CA PRO A 190 45.81 -31.86 39.39
C PRO A 190 46.22 -30.58 40.16
N LYS A 191 47.02 -30.82 41.19
CA LYS A 191 47.04 -30.13 42.49
C LYS A 191 48.46 -29.58 42.75
N ILE A 192 48.53 -28.41 43.41
CA ILE A 192 49.66 -27.81 44.20
C ILE A 192 50.83 -27.29 43.33
N GLU A 193 51.32 -26.04 43.44
CA GLU A 193 52.05 -25.48 44.59
C GLU A 193 52.15 -23.93 44.60
N LYS A 194 52.30 -23.40 45.82
CA LYS A 194 52.42 -21.98 46.22
C LYS A 194 53.68 -21.30 45.65
N GLN A 195 53.56 -20.02 45.28
CA GLN A 195 54.48 -18.96 45.73
C GLN A 195 53.92 -17.55 45.49
N GLU A 196 54.07 -16.70 46.50
CA GLU A 196 53.72 -15.26 46.54
C GLU A 196 54.73 -14.42 45.74
N ILE A 197 54.33 -13.24 45.25
CA ILE A 197 54.97 -11.93 45.48
C ILE A 197 54.43 -10.84 44.50
N SER A 198 53.90 -9.77 45.12
CA SER A 198 54.00 -8.32 44.84
C SER A 198 54.00 -7.74 43.42
N VAL A 199 52.94 -6.95 43.14
CA VAL A 199 52.90 -5.50 42.78
C VAL A 199 54.13 -4.92 42.07
N GLU A 200 53.94 -4.30 40.88
CA GLU A 200 54.05 -2.83 40.71
C GLU A 200 53.61 -2.35 39.31
N VAL A 201 53.02 -1.15 39.32
CA VAL A 201 52.41 -0.36 38.26
C VAL A 201 53.48 0.27 37.36
N LYS A 202 53.22 0.37 36.04
CA LYS A 202 53.69 1.54 35.29
C LYS A 202 52.82 1.85 34.07
N GLU A 203 52.21 3.03 34.12
CA GLU A 203 51.71 3.79 32.97
C GLU A 203 52.80 4.00 31.91
N GLU A 204 52.44 3.90 30.63
CA GLU A 204 52.93 4.86 29.65
C GLU A 204 51.90 5.05 28.51
N LYS A 205 51.65 6.32 28.22
CA LYS A 205 50.81 6.87 27.14
C LYS A 205 51.74 7.24 25.96
N PRO A 206 51.21 7.85 24.90
CA PRO A 206 50.70 7.28 23.65
C PRO A 206 51.74 7.25 22.51
N THR A 207 51.65 6.28 21.60
CA THR A 207 52.33 6.36 20.29
C THR A 207 51.31 6.32 19.16
N LYS A 208 51.30 7.41 18.40
CA LYS A 208 50.61 7.62 17.13
C LYS A 208 51.15 6.64 16.08
N PRO A 209 50.30 6.06 15.22
CA PRO A 209 50.69 5.76 13.86
C PRO A 209 49.85 6.54 12.86
N THR A 210 50.53 6.91 11.77
CA THR A 210 50.02 7.61 10.61
C THR A 210 50.22 6.69 9.41
N ILE A 211 49.13 6.51 8.65
CA ILE A 211 49.00 6.01 7.27
C ILE A 211 49.22 4.50 7.06
N SER A 212 48.14 3.78 6.71
CA SER A 212 47.93 3.28 5.33
C SER A 212 46.68 2.39 5.28
N ASP A 213 45.74 2.75 4.39
CA ASP A 213 44.72 1.89 3.80
C ASP A 213 43.81 1.13 4.76
N ILE A 214 42.86 1.86 5.35
CA ILE A 214 41.56 1.30 5.70
C ILE A 214 40.57 1.97 4.76
N LYS A 215 40.05 1.19 3.80
CA LYS A 215 38.73 1.45 3.23
C LYS A 215 37.76 1.33 4.39
N GLU A 216 37.57 2.45 5.08
CA GLU A 216 36.48 2.62 6.01
C GLU A 216 35.25 2.72 5.11
N GLU A 217 34.51 1.63 5.04
CA GLU A 217 33.17 1.61 4.45
C GLU A 217 32.29 2.45 5.40
N VAL A 218 32.41 3.77 5.27
CA VAL A 218 31.45 4.70 5.83
C VAL A 218 30.16 4.41 5.08
N ALA A 219 29.26 3.67 5.71
CA ALA A 219 27.90 3.50 5.21
C ALA A 219 27.36 4.90 4.89
N GLU A 220 27.22 5.19 3.60
CA GLU A 220 26.87 6.52 3.12
C GLU A 220 25.49 6.86 3.71
N ALA A 221 25.45 7.84 4.60
CA ALA A 221 24.19 8.25 5.25
C ALA A 221 23.16 8.58 4.16
N ILE A 222 21.94 8.05 4.29
CA ILE A 222 20.86 8.29 3.32
C ILE A 222 20.52 9.78 3.34
N TYR A 223 20.63 10.44 2.20
CA TYR A 223 20.24 11.83 2.02
C TYR A 223 19.46 12.03 0.72
N PHE A 224 18.74 13.13 0.64
CA PHE A 224 17.99 13.54 -0.54
C PHE A 224 18.69 14.71 -1.23
N LYS A 225 18.99 14.55 -2.52
CA LYS A 225 19.44 15.65 -3.36
C LYS A 225 18.23 16.39 -3.94
N ALA A 226 18.12 17.69 -3.69
CA ALA A 226 17.06 18.50 -4.29
C ALA A 226 17.46 18.92 -5.71
N VAL A 227 16.61 18.64 -6.69
CA VAL A 227 16.78 19.05 -8.09
C VAL A 227 15.62 19.95 -8.49
N ALA A 228 15.92 21.19 -8.89
CA ALA A 228 14.90 22.18 -9.22
C ALA A 228 13.95 21.69 -10.34
N ASN A 229 12.67 21.98 -10.19
CA ASN A 229 11.62 21.77 -11.18
C ASN A 229 10.77 23.04 -11.34
N LYS A 230 9.74 23.01 -12.19
CA LYS A 230 8.92 24.18 -12.54
C LYS A 230 8.40 24.97 -11.33
N ASN A 231 8.06 24.29 -10.22
CA ASN A 231 7.38 24.90 -9.08
C ASN A 231 8.05 24.59 -7.72
N GLY A 232 9.28 24.07 -7.70
CA GLY A 232 9.95 23.62 -6.48
C GLY A 232 11.09 22.66 -6.79
N PHE A 233 11.13 21.50 -6.12
CA PHE A 233 12.23 20.53 -6.25
C PHE A 233 11.73 19.08 -6.29
N ASN A 234 12.47 18.23 -7.00
CA ASN A 234 12.40 16.78 -6.89
C ASN A 234 13.48 16.32 -5.90
N LEU A 235 13.10 15.58 -4.86
CA LEU A 235 14.03 15.04 -3.88
C LEU A 235 14.44 13.63 -4.30
N ILE A 236 15.68 13.50 -4.74
CA ILE A 236 16.25 12.26 -5.25
C ILE A 236 17.01 11.56 -4.13
N ASN A 237 16.63 10.32 -3.82
CA ASN A 237 17.28 9.50 -2.79
C ASN A 237 18.69 9.09 -3.23
N SER A 238 19.69 9.28 -2.36
CA SER A 238 21.09 8.99 -2.67
C SER A 238 21.37 7.51 -2.94
N GLN A 239 20.62 6.59 -2.33
CA GLN A 239 20.81 5.15 -2.50
C GLN A 239 20.12 4.62 -3.76
N SER A 240 18.89 5.05 -4.03
CA SER A 240 18.10 4.50 -5.14
C SER A 240 18.24 5.30 -6.44
N GLY A 241 18.63 6.58 -6.36
CA GLY A 241 18.59 7.50 -7.50
C GLY A 241 17.17 7.86 -7.96
N ILE A 242 16.14 7.44 -7.22
CA ILE A 242 14.73 7.67 -7.55
C ILE A 242 14.23 8.93 -6.84
N THR A 243 13.26 9.61 -7.45
CA THR A 243 12.55 10.73 -6.82
C THR A 243 11.50 10.20 -5.83
N ASP A 244 11.81 10.29 -4.54
CA ASP A 244 10.89 9.85 -3.48
C ASP A 244 9.85 10.92 -3.13
N PHE A 245 10.23 12.20 -3.27
CA PHE A 245 9.35 13.32 -2.99
C PHE A 245 9.41 14.39 -4.09
N VAL A 246 8.26 15.03 -4.33
CA VAL A 246 8.19 16.25 -5.13
C VAL A 246 7.65 17.34 -4.22
N ILE A 247 8.45 18.36 -3.98
CA ILE A 247 8.12 19.47 -3.08
C ILE A 247 7.85 20.74 -3.90
N ILE A 248 6.79 21.46 -3.53
CA ILE A 248 6.34 22.70 -4.18
C ILE A 248 6.64 23.86 -3.24
N LYS A 249 7.25 24.92 -3.78
CA LYS A 249 7.57 26.13 -3.00
C LYS A 249 6.28 26.79 -2.51
N SER A 250 6.20 27.07 -1.22
CA SER A 250 5.12 27.88 -0.65
C SER A 250 5.49 29.37 -0.68
N GLU A 251 4.57 30.25 -0.27
CA GLU A 251 4.87 31.67 -0.08
C GLU A 251 5.68 31.95 1.19
N LEU A 252 5.78 30.96 2.08
CA LEU A 252 6.56 31.05 3.31
C LEU A 252 7.97 30.49 3.08
N ASP A 253 8.96 31.21 3.60
CA ASP A 253 10.35 30.73 3.61
C ASP A 253 10.45 29.43 4.40
N ASP A 254 11.34 28.55 3.94
CA ASP A 254 11.61 27.25 4.56
C ASP A 254 10.38 26.34 4.75
N LEU A 255 9.30 26.55 3.98
CA LEU A 255 8.12 25.70 3.94
C LEU A 255 7.78 25.30 2.50
N PHE A 256 7.59 24.00 2.29
CA PHE A 256 7.18 23.40 1.04
C PHE A 256 5.95 22.51 1.23
N LEU A 257 5.13 22.42 0.19
CA LEU A 257 4.02 21.47 0.10
C LEU A 257 4.51 20.17 -0.54
N VAL A 258 4.22 19.02 0.05
CA VAL A 258 4.61 17.72 -0.52
C VAL A 258 3.53 17.24 -1.48
N LYS A 259 3.88 17.16 -2.77
CA LYS A 259 2.95 16.81 -3.84
C LYS A 259 2.57 15.33 -3.78
N ASN A 260 1.28 15.02 -3.97
CA ASN A 260 0.68 13.67 -4.07
C ASN A 260 0.79 12.77 -2.83
N GLN A 261 1.66 13.07 -1.87
CA GLN A 261 1.78 12.33 -0.61
C GLN A 261 1.17 13.07 0.59
N GLY A 262 0.70 14.29 0.39
CA GLY A 262 0.15 15.12 1.45
C GLY A 262 1.19 15.55 2.49
N GLY A 263 0.79 16.49 3.35
CA GLY A 263 1.67 17.07 4.36
C GLY A 263 2.55 18.21 3.85
N VAL A 264 3.41 18.66 4.74
CA VAL A 264 4.30 19.80 4.55
C VAL A 264 5.73 19.39 4.89
N LEU A 265 6.68 20.01 4.22
CA LEU A 265 8.10 19.93 4.55
C LEU A 265 8.51 21.31 5.07
N TYR A 266 9.04 21.40 6.28
CA TYR A 266 9.50 22.66 6.85
C TYR A 266 10.85 22.54 7.53
N LYS A 267 11.59 23.64 7.58
CA LYS A 267 12.82 23.71 8.36
C LYS A 267 12.52 24.14 9.78
N LYS A 268 13.07 23.41 10.76
CA LYS A 268 13.05 23.81 12.17
C LYS A 268 14.47 23.77 12.70
N ALA A 269 14.98 24.93 13.14
CA ALA A 269 16.40 25.15 13.38
C ALA A 269 17.21 24.83 12.11
N ASP A 270 18.04 23.78 12.13
CA ASP A 270 18.87 23.38 10.98
C ASP A 270 18.50 22.01 10.43
N THR A 271 17.24 21.60 10.63
CA THR A 271 16.77 20.26 10.27
C THR A 271 15.48 20.35 9.46
N TRP A 272 15.40 19.59 8.37
CA TRP A 272 14.19 19.46 7.57
C TRP A 272 13.29 18.39 8.15
N LEU A 273 12.03 18.77 8.41
CA LEU A 273 11.01 17.91 8.98
C LEU A 273 9.85 17.82 7.98
N ARG A 274 9.45 16.59 7.66
CA ARG A 274 8.21 16.33 6.93
C ARG A 274 7.13 15.94 7.92
N GLU A 275 6.04 16.69 7.91
CA GLU A 275 4.86 16.45 8.75
C GLU A 275 3.66 16.11 7.88
N TYR A 276 3.02 14.98 8.16
CA TYR A 276 1.89 14.47 7.40
C TYR A 276 0.93 13.68 8.30
N ILE A 277 -0.29 13.46 7.81
CA ILE A 277 -1.29 12.66 8.53
C ILE A 277 -1.26 11.23 8.03
N LYS A 278 -1.14 10.28 8.94
CA LYS A 278 -1.25 8.84 8.70
C LYS A 278 -2.12 8.23 9.81
N ASP A 279 -3.17 7.51 9.44
CA ASP A 279 -4.10 6.86 10.38
C ASP A 279 -4.66 7.83 11.45
N ASP A 280 -5.12 9.00 11.00
CA ASP A 280 -5.62 10.12 11.84
C ASP A 280 -4.62 10.64 12.88
N LYS A 281 -3.32 10.35 12.70
CA LYS A 281 -2.24 10.84 13.56
C LYS A 281 -1.24 11.67 12.76
N THR A 282 -0.74 12.73 13.38
CA THR A 282 0.37 13.50 12.85
C THR A 282 1.66 12.71 13.01
N VAL A 283 2.32 12.45 11.88
CA VAL A 283 3.64 11.83 11.81
C VAL A 283 4.64 12.91 11.39
N VAL A 284 5.75 12.99 12.11
CA VAL A 284 6.87 13.89 11.81
C VAL A 284 8.11 13.04 11.58
N GLU A 285 8.75 13.21 10.43
CA GLU A 285 9.99 12.53 10.08
C GLU A 285 11.07 13.53 9.70
N THR A 286 12.32 13.21 10.05
CA THR A 286 13.49 14.02 9.71
C THR A 286 14.04 13.59 8.36
N LEU A 287 14.36 14.56 7.50
CA LEU A 287 14.98 14.33 6.20
C LEU A 287 16.33 15.08 6.12
N ASP A 288 17.40 14.41 5.73
CA ASP A 288 18.63 15.09 5.29
C ASP A 288 18.43 15.51 3.83
N ILE A 289 18.28 16.82 3.59
CA ILE A 289 18.04 17.37 2.26
C ILE A 289 19.16 18.34 1.91
N ARG A 290 19.80 18.07 0.77
CA ARG A 290 20.88 18.88 0.20
C ARG A 290 20.37 19.61 -1.03
N PHE A 291 20.24 20.92 -0.91
CA PHE A 291 19.79 21.82 -1.97
C PHE A 291 20.92 22.22 -2.91
#